data_AF-A0A168HMH1-F1
#
_entry.id   AF-A0A168HMH1-F1
#
_cell.length_a   1.000
_cell.length_b   1.000
_cell.length_c   1.000
_cell.angle_alpha   90.00
_cell.angle_beta   90.00
_cell.angle_gamma   90.00
#
_symmetry.space_group_name_H-M   'P 1'
#
loop_
_entity.id
_entity.type
_entity.pdbx_description
1 polymer ?
#
loop_
_entity_poly.entity_id
_entity_poly.type
_entity_poly.pdbx_seq_one_letter_code
_entity_poly.pdbx_strand_id
1 'polypeptide(L)'
;MIEQHATDMLSTTLQPVFKKQALMHPSLSTKRSQSRYGSKDIDIHQDQQWKEEYYVDLLSWLLDNVSPQQLQDNLHLLIPPILIILDDYDVTYKERGVHMVHTMIQKLDPQCISKFGLDNVFLESLFKCLSYLSEERDIPLLKAAYPCILDLIATKRQEQVRSSLYERVFKDGIMTGFSYAGQKIKFLPILLTHIPQLYMAMGSIGVQYLKALIPELCAALSMTSSNNPKIRDINRLAALSLMAVIKTCWPRIPHYRGSIMQALAKTWTYYYHAKDQDLCQLLKQVPGYSG
;
A
#
# COMPACT_ATOMS: atom_id res chain seq x y z
N MET A 1 16.43 30.78 3.73
CA MET A 1 15.34 31.71 3.34
C MET A 1 13.99 31.00 3.35
N ILE A 2 13.83 29.82 2.73
CA ILE A 2 12.56 29.04 2.76
C ILE A 2 12.16 28.62 4.20
N GLU A 3 13.12 28.21 5.03
CA GLU A 3 12.85 27.77 6.41
C GLU A 3 12.19 28.83 7.30
N GLN A 4 12.34 30.12 7.00
CA GLN A 4 11.73 31.19 7.80
C GLN A 4 10.28 31.48 7.38
N HIS A 5 9.85 31.03 6.19
CA HIS A 5 8.53 31.34 5.64
C HIS A 5 7.59 30.13 5.58
N ALA A 6 8.07 28.91 5.84
CA ALA A 6 7.24 27.71 5.77
C ALA A 6 6.02 27.79 6.71
N THR A 7 6.23 28.18 7.96
CA THR A 7 5.17 28.39 8.95
C THR A 7 4.18 29.47 8.51
N ASP A 8 4.67 30.56 7.94
CA ASP A 8 3.83 31.65 7.44
C ASP A 8 2.97 31.19 6.26
N MET A 9 3.55 30.48 5.29
CA MET A 9 2.81 29.93 4.14
C MET A 9 1.75 28.92 4.59
N LEU A 10 2.09 28.04 5.54
CA LEU A 10 1.15 27.06 6.10
C LEU A 10 -0.01 27.73 6.83
N SER A 11 0.26 28.75 7.64
CA SER A 11 -0.76 29.43 8.46
C SER A 11 -1.59 30.44 7.69
N THR A 12 -0.99 31.20 6.78
CA THR A 12 -1.68 32.30 6.05
C THR A 12 -2.31 31.85 4.75
N THR A 13 -1.70 30.88 4.04
CA THR A 13 -2.16 30.47 2.71
C THR A 13 -2.93 29.16 2.77
N LEU A 14 -2.35 28.10 3.36
CA LEU A 14 -2.97 26.77 3.33
C LEU A 14 -4.06 26.58 4.41
N GLN A 15 -3.79 26.96 5.66
CA GLN A 15 -4.72 26.72 6.77
C GLN A 15 -6.14 27.26 6.50
N PRO A 16 -6.36 28.49 5.99
CA PRO A 16 -7.71 29.01 5.75
C PRO A 16 -8.51 28.15 4.76
N VAL A 17 -7.83 27.63 3.73
CA VAL A 17 -8.43 26.87 2.62
C VAL A 17 -8.90 25.49 3.08
N PHE A 18 -8.16 24.86 4.00
CA PHE A 18 -8.50 23.53 4.54
C PHE A 18 -9.34 23.57 5.82
N LYS A 19 -9.50 24.74 6.47
CA LYS A 19 -10.12 24.87 7.79
C LYS A 19 -11.56 24.32 7.84
N LYS A 20 -12.36 24.61 6.82
CA LYS A 20 -13.76 24.17 6.75
C LYS A 20 -13.85 22.64 6.70
N GLN A 21 -13.06 22.01 5.84
CA GLN A 21 -13.02 20.55 5.67
C GLN A 21 -12.41 19.87 6.89
N ALA A 22 -11.38 20.44 7.51
CA ALA A 22 -10.75 19.89 8.72
C ALA A 22 -11.75 19.74 9.88
N LEU A 23 -12.69 20.67 10.04
CA LEU A 23 -13.73 20.60 11.08
C LEU A 23 -14.75 19.47 10.85
N MET A 24 -14.93 19.06 9.60
CA MET A 24 -15.89 18.01 9.20
C MET A 24 -15.23 16.62 9.10
N HIS A 25 -13.91 16.56 9.05
CA HIS A 25 -13.17 15.33 8.80
C HIS A 25 -13.23 14.35 10.00
N PRO A 26 -13.61 13.07 9.80
CA PRO A 26 -13.82 12.11 10.89
C PRO A 26 -12.61 11.89 11.81
N SER A 27 -11.40 11.87 11.24
CA SER A 27 -10.16 11.63 12.00
C SER A 27 -9.61 12.88 12.70
N LEU A 28 -10.11 14.07 12.36
CA LEU A 28 -9.63 15.35 12.88
C LEU A 28 -10.62 16.01 13.85
N SER A 29 -11.92 15.76 13.66
CA SER A 29 -12.96 16.38 14.46
C SER A 29 -13.15 15.69 15.81
N THR A 30 -12.96 16.43 16.89
CA THR A 30 -13.28 16.01 18.27
C THR A 30 -14.79 15.99 18.55
N LYS A 31 -15.59 16.63 17.71
CA LYS A 31 -17.05 16.62 17.80
C LYS A 31 -17.57 15.56 16.84
N ARG A 32 -17.91 14.37 17.36
CA ARG A 32 -18.82 13.46 16.66
C ARG A 32 -20.06 14.29 16.31
N SER A 33 -20.28 14.51 15.02
CA SER A 33 -21.55 15.05 14.51
C SER A 33 -22.66 14.08 14.95
N GLN A 34 -23.22 14.31 16.13
CA GLN A 34 -24.52 13.78 16.50
C GLN A 34 -25.55 14.59 15.72
N SER A 35 -25.67 14.32 14.42
CA SER A 35 -26.83 14.77 13.67
C SER A 35 -28.02 13.94 14.13
N ARG A 36 -28.72 14.45 15.16
CA ARG A 36 -30.11 14.09 15.42
C ARG A 36 -30.92 14.64 14.24
N TYR A 37 -31.64 13.76 13.55
CA TYR A 37 -32.79 14.05 12.68
C TYR A 37 -32.85 15.47 12.09
N GLY A 38 -32.48 15.62 10.81
CA GLY A 38 -32.91 16.77 10.00
C GLY A 38 -31.93 17.92 9.80
N SER A 39 -30.63 17.75 10.02
CA SER A 39 -29.66 18.75 9.54
C SER A 39 -29.56 18.65 8.02
N LYS A 40 -29.81 19.77 7.30
CA LYS A 40 -29.51 19.92 5.87
C LYS A 40 -28.15 19.28 5.60
N ASP A 41 -28.10 18.34 4.64
CA ASP A 41 -26.84 17.77 4.15
C ASP A 41 -25.94 18.93 3.74
N ILE A 42 -25.00 19.29 4.61
CA ILE A 42 -23.91 20.18 4.24
C ILE A 42 -23.12 19.33 3.27
N ASP A 43 -23.26 19.62 1.99
CA ASP A 43 -22.56 18.92 0.93
C ASP A 43 -21.05 19.10 1.15
N ILE A 44 -20.44 18.08 1.75
CA ILE A 44 -19.01 17.99 2.07
C ILE A 44 -18.11 18.14 0.83
N HIS A 45 -18.70 18.01 -0.36
CA HIS A 45 -18.04 18.13 -1.65
C HIS A 45 -18.29 19.48 -2.34
N GLN A 46 -19.14 20.36 -1.78
CA GLN A 46 -19.31 21.71 -2.30
C GLN A 46 -18.22 22.66 -1.79
N ASP A 47 -17.66 23.42 -2.72
CA ASP A 47 -16.75 24.54 -2.46
C ASP A 47 -15.41 24.09 -1.83
N GLN A 48 -14.78 23.09 -2.46
CA GLN A 48 -13.46 22.57 -2.09
C GLN A 48 -12.34 23.40 -2.72
N GLN A 49 -12.14 24.62 -2.22
CA GLN A 49 -11.10 25.55 -2.70
C GLN A 49 -9.70 24.93 -2.74
N TRP A 50 -9.40 24.01 -1.83
CA TRP A 50 -8.11 23.31 -1.80
C TRP A 50 -7.84 22.46 -3.05
N LYS A 51 -8.86 22.12 -3.85
CA LYS A 51 -8.70 21.39 -5.11
C LYS A 51 -8.18 22.27 -6.26
N GLU A 52 -8.02 23.57 -6.04
CA GLU A 52 -7.21 24.38 -6.96
C GLU A 52 -5.78 23.82 -6.95
N GLU A 53 -5.24 23.54 -8.14
CA GLU A 53 -3.99 22.81 -8.36
C GLU A 53 -2.82 23.39 -7.53
N TYR A 54 -2.81 24.72 -7.40
CA TYR A 54 -1.84 25.48 -6.61
C TYR A 54 -1.67 25.01 -5.16
N TYR A 55 -2.75 24.72 -4.42
CA TYR A 55 -2.63 24.43 -2.99
C TYR A 55 -2.03 23.06 -2.70
N VAL A 56 -2.39 22.06 -3.49
CA VAL A 56 -1.86 20.69 -3.37
C VAL A 56 -0.39 20.67 -3.79
N ASP A 57 -0.05 21.37 -4.86
CA ASP A 57 1.33 21.53 -5.33
C ASP A 57 2.20 22.24 -4.31
N LEU A 58 1.70 23.35 -3.74
CA LEU A 58 2.40 24.09 -2.71
C LEU A 58 2.67 23.22 -1.48
N LEU A 59 1.68 22.44 -1.03
CA LEU A 59 1.85 21.55 0.11
C LEU A 59 2.88 20.44 -0.18
N SER A 60 2.84 19.83 -1.37
CA SER A 60 3.82 18.82 -1.79
C SER A 60 5.22 19.42 -1.82
N TRP A 61 5.37 20.59 -2.45
CA TRP A 61 6.65 21.28 -2.55
C TRP A 61 7.20 21.67 -1.17
N LEU A 62 6.35 22.13 -0.24
CA LEU A 62 6.76 22.42 1.13
C LEU A 62 7.31 21.15 1.81
N LEU A 63 6.59 20.03 1.74
CA LEU A 63 7.05 18.77 2.32
C LEU A 63 8.40 18.31 1.77
N ASP A 64 8.67 18.53 0.49
CA ASP A 64 9.93 18.16 -0.15
C ASP A 64 11.09 19.08 0.23
N ASN A 65 10.83 20.37 0.50
CA ASN A 65 11.88 21.38 0.67
C ASN A 65 12.13 21.81 2.12
N VAL A 66 11.21 21.55 3.07
CA VAL A 66 11.44 21.86 4.48
C VAL A 66 12.36 20.83 5.16
N SER A 67 13.12 21.29 6.15
CA SER A 67 13.96 20.44 7.00
C SER A 67 13.12 19.59 7.96
N PRO A 68 13.63 18.43 8.44
CA PRO A 68 12.91 17.58 9.39
C PRO A 68 12.44 18.31 10.66
N GLN A 69 13.22 19.27 11.15
CA GLN A 69 12.87 20.07 12.32
C GLN A 69 11.66 20.98 12.03
N GLN A 70 11.67 21.70 10.90
CA GLN A 70 10.54 22.52 10.46
C GLN A 70 9.26 21.69 10.23
N LEU A 71 9.42 20.48 9.69
CA LEU A 71 8.32 19.54 9.52
C LEU A 71 7.70 19.14 10.86
N GLN A 72 8.54 18.82 11.85
CA GLN A 72 8.13 18.46 13.20
C GLN A 72 7.43 19.64 13.93
N ASP A 73 7.97 20.85 13.80
CA ASP A 73 7.41 22.04 14.45
C ASP A 73 6.02 22.41 13.87
N ASN A 74 5.79 22.10 12.60
CA ASN A 74 4.57 22.45 11.87
C ASN A 74 3.58 21.28 11.68
N LEU A 75 3.78 20.13 12.34
CA LEU A 75 2.91 18.95 12.18
C LEU A 75 1.42 19.26 12.32
N HIS A 76 1.06 20.08 13.30
CA HIS A 76 -0.32 20.48 13.58
C HIS A 76 -1.00 21.24 12.42
N LEU A 77 -0.24 21.91 11.56
CA LEU A 77 -0.74 22.59 10.35
C LEU A 77 -0.73 21.67 9.13
N LEU A 78 0.16 20.68 9.09
CA LEU A 78 0.37 19.78 7.96
C LEU A 78 -0.56 18.56 7.98
N ILE A 79 -0.82 17.99 9.16
CA ILE A 79 -1.63 16.77 9.28
C ILE A 79 -3.06 16.98 8.75
N PRO A 80 -3.77 18.07 9.09
CA PRO A 80 -5.12 18.27 8.58
C PRO A 80 -5.23 18.27 7.05
N PRO A 81 -4.48 19.09 6.29
CA PRO A 81 -4.58 19.11 4.83
C PRO A 81 -4.13 17.79 4.21
N ILE A 82 -3.08 17.13 4.73
CA ILE A 82 -2.62 15.84 4.21
C ILE A 82 -3.69 14.77 4.38
N LEU A 83 -4.36 14.70 5.54
CA LEU A 83 -5.45 13.74 5.75
C LEU A 83 -6.67 14.05 4.87
N ILE A 84 -7.01 15.32 4.69
CA ILE A 84 -8.11 15.72 3.78
C ILE A 84 -7.83 15.25 2.35
N ILE A 85 -6.61 15.47 1.85
CA ILE A 85 -6.19 15.04 0.51
C ILE A 85 -6.16 13.51 0.43
N LEU A 86 -5.59 12.84 1.43
CA LEU A 86 -5.48 11.38 1.49
C LEU A 86 -6.84 10.69 1.62
N ASP A 87 -7.83 11.29 2.31
CA ASP A 87 -9.17 10.72 2.47
C ASP A 87 -10.17 11.21 1.40
N ASP A 88 -9.73 11.95 0.37
CA ASP A 88 -10.60 12.36 -0.75
C ASP A 88 -11.09 11.15 -1.55
N TYR A 89 -12.24 11.30 -2.21
CA TYR A 89 -12.82 10.23 -3.03
C TYR A 89 -12.12 10.09 -4.39
N ASP A 90 -11.52 11.17 -4.92
CA ASP A 90 -10.77 11.14 -6.17
C ASP A 90 -9.41 10.47 -5.92
N VAL A 91 -9.19 9.40 -6.69
CA VAL A 91 -7.98 8.59 -6.66
C VAL A 91 -6.71 9.41 -6.87
N THR A 92 -6.79 10.47 -7.68
CA THR A 92 -5.65 11.34 -8.01
C THR A 92 -5.16 12.11 -6.79
N TYR A 93 -6.09 12.69 -6.03
CA TYR A 93 -5.75 13.40 -4.79
C TYR A 93 -5.32 12.40 -3.71
N LYS A 94 -6.01 11.25 -3.61
CA LYS A 94 -5.64 10.19 -2.67
C LYS A 94 -4.20 9.72 -2.91
N GLU A 95 -3.80 9.49 -4.16
CA GLU A 95 -2.42 9.15 -4.53
C GLU A 95 -1.42 10.22 -4.09
N ARG A 96 -1.71 11.50 -4.34
CA ARG A 96 -0.86 12.61 -3.88
C ARG A 96 -0.74 12.63 -2.35
N GLY A 97 -1.84 12.41 -1.64
CA GLY A 97 -1.86 12.28 -0.19
C GLY A 97 -0.97 11.14 0.32
N VAL A 98 -0.96 9.99 -0.38
CA VAL A 98 -0.06 8.87 -0.04
C VAL A 98 1.40 9.28 -0.17
N HIS A 99 1.78 9.97 -1.25
CA HIS A 99 3.15 10.45 -1.45
C HIS A 99 3.56 11.45 -0.37
N MET A 100 2.67 12.39 -0.02
CA MET A 100 2.90 13.35 1.08
C MET A 100 3.18 12.65 2.41
N VAL A 101 2.36 11.64 2.75
CA VAL A 101 2.58 10.82 3.96
C VAL A 101 3.90 10.05 3.87
N HIS A 102 4.24 9.50 2.72
CA HIS A 102 5.49 8.76 2.53
C HIS A 102 6.71 9.67 2.73
N THR A 103 6.70 10.88 2.18
CA THR A 103 7.73 11.90 2.41
C THR A 103 7.87 12.24 3.90
N MET A 104 6.75 12.37 4.62
CA MET A 104 6.80 12.60 6.08
C MET A 104 7.45 11.43 6.82
N ILE A 105 7.10 10.19 6.47
CA ILE A 105 7.68 8.99 7.10
C ILE A 105 9.19 8.90 6.88
N GLN A 106 9.66 9.29 5.69
CA GLN A 106 11.08 9.26 5.36
C GLN A 106 11.90 10.36 6.06
N LYS A 107 11.28 11.51 6.36
CA LYS A 107 11.96 12.66 6.97
C LYS A 107 11.88 12.70 8.50
N LEU A 108 10.81 12.20 9.11
CA LEU A 108 10.59 12.27 10.55
C LEU A 108 11.28 11.12 11.30
N ASP A 109 11.75 11.38 12.52
CA ASP A 109 12.15 10.31 13.44
C ASP A 109 10.94 9.41 13.74
N PRO A 110 11.05 8.08 13.61
CA PRO A 110 10.04 7.12 14.08
C PRO A 110 9.43 7.43 15.46
N GLN A 111 10.22 7.97 16.40
CA GLN A 111 9.71 8.38 17.71
C GLN A 111 8.72 9.53 17.64
N CYS A 112 8.97 10.49 16.74
CA CYS A 112 8.08 11.62 16.50
C CYS A 112 6.73 11.12 15.98
N ILE A 113 6.74 10.26 14.94
CA ILE A 113 5.53 9.69 14.33
C ILE A 113 4.64 9.02 15.39
N SER A 114 5.24 8.20 16.26
CA SER A 114 4.48 7.50 17.31
C SER A 114 4.04 8.43 18.44
N LYS A 115 4.90 9.36 18.89
CA LYS A 115 4.59 10.31 19.96
C LYS A 115 3.38 11.19 19.64
N PHE A 116 3.24 11.60 18.38
CA PHE A 116 2.11 12.41 17.91
C PHE A 116 0.91 11.58 17.45
N GLY A 117 0.95 10.24 17.60
CA GLY A 117 -0.14 9.33 17.23
C GLY A 117 -0.44 9.31 15.73
N LEU A 118 0.52 9.73 14.90
CA LEU A 118 0.34 9.85 13.44
C LEU A 118 0.28 8.49 12.78
N ASP A 119 0.96 7.52 13.37
CA ASP A 119 1.00 6.15 12.92
C ASP A 119 -0.40 5.56 12.72
N ASN A 120 -1.26 5.61 13.74
CA ASN A 120 -2.59 5.03 13.65
C ASN A 120 -3.48 5.79 12.66
N VAL A 121 -3.41 7.12 12.66
CA VAL A 121 -4.27 7.94 11.78
C VAL A 121 -3.88 7.74 10.31
N PHE A 122 -2.58 7.73 9.99
CA PHE A 122 -2.10 7.45 8.65
C PHE A 122 -2.39 5.99 8.25
N LEU A 123 -2.16 5.01 9.12
CA LEU A 123 -2.47 3.62 8.81
C LEU A 123 -3.95 3.46 8.43
N GLU A 124 -4.89 3.99 9.22
CA GLU A 124 -6.32 3.85 8.89
C GLU A 124 -6.68 4.47 7.53
N SER A 125 -6.17 5.65 7.19
CA SER A 125 -6.43 6.27 5.89
C SER A 125 -5.71 5.55 4.74
N LEU A 126 -4.49 5.05 4.94
CA LEU A 126 -3.74 4.27 3.97
C LEU A 126 -4.39 2.90 3.71
N PHE A 127 -4.92 2.22 4.73
CA PHE A 127 -5.62 0.94 4.57
C PHE A 127 -6.86 1.07 3.67
N LYS A 128 -7.59 2.19 3.75
CA LYS A 128 -8.70 2.48 2.83
C LYS A 128 -8.24 2.58 1.37
N CYS A 129 -6.99 2.92 1.10
CA CYS A 129 -6.47 2.97 -0.26
C CYS A 129 -6.40 1.56 -0.89
N LEU A 130 -6.22 0.52 -0.06
CA LEU A 130 -6.10 -0.87 -0.55
C LEU A 130 -7.41 -1.44 -1.10
N SER A 131 -8.55 -0.82 -0.84
CA SER A 131 -9.85 -1.24 -1.41
C SER A 131 -10.10 -0.70 -2.82
N TYR A 132 -9.23 0.16 -3.36
CA TYR A 132 -9.33 0.67 -4.73
C TYR A 132 -8.80 -0.38 -5.72
N LEU A 133 -9.70 -1.28 -6.11
CA LEU A 133 -9.38 -2.48 -6.92
C LEU A 133 -10.26 -2.59 -8.17
N SER A 134 -10.92 -1.50 -8.54
CA SER A 134 -11.99 -1.50 -9.54
C SER A 134 -11.45 -1.15 -10.92
N GLU A 135 -10.73 -0.04 -11.02
CA GLU A 135 -10.37 0.61 -12.27
C GLU A 135 -8.86 0.74 -12.43
N GLU A 136 -8.37 0.87 -13.67
CA GLU A 136 -6.92 1.00 -13.91
C GLU A 136 -6.33 2.28 -13.32
N ARG A 137 -7.14 3.32 -13.13
CA ARG A 137 -6.74 4.55 -12.44
C ARG A 137 -6.37 4.31 -10.97
N ASP A 138 -6.77 3.18 -10.38
CA ASP A 138 -6.46 2.80 -9.00
C ASP A 138 -5.03 2.25 -8.86
N ILE A 139 -4.41 1.83 -9.96
CA ILE A 139 -3.09 1.18 -9.96
C ILE A 139 -1.99 2.07 -9.39
N PRO A 140 -1.84 3.35 -9.82
CA PRO A 140 -0.84 4.25 -9.24
C PRO A 140 -1.02 4.43 -7.73
N LEU A 141 -2.27 4.58 -7.28
CA LEU A 141 -2.59 4.67 -5.86
C LEU A 141 -2.11 3.44 -5.08
N LEU A 142 -2.42 2.22 -5.53
CA LEU A 142 -1.98 1.01 -4.85
C LEU A 142 -0.44 0.87 -4.84
N LYS A 143 0.22 1.22 -5.96
CA LYS A 143 1.68 1.20 -6.06
C LYS A 143 2.35 2.15 -5.07
N ALA A 144 1.73 3.28 -4.76
CA ALA A 144 2.22 4.20 -3.74
C ALA A 144 1.84 3.72 -2.32
N ALA A 145 0.63 3.20 -2.13
CA ALA A 145 0.08 2.88 -0.81
C ALA A 145 0.78 1.70 -0.15
N TYR A 146 1.03 0.60 -0.86
CA TYR A 146 1.67 -0.58 -0.27
C TYR A 146 3.06 -0.26 0.32
N PRO A 147 4.02 0.32 -0.42
CA PRO A 147 5.31 0.72 0.15
C PRO A 147 5.18 1.68 1.33
N CYS A 148 4.32 2.71 1.21
CA CYS A 148 4.10 3.69 2.27
C CYS A 148 3.61 3.04 3.58
N ILE A 149 2.66 2.09 3.49
CA ILE A 149 2.18 1.31 4.64
C ILE A 149 3.30 0.45 5.23
N LEU A 150 4.05 -0.27 4.39
CA LEU A 150 5.12 -1.16 4.84
C LEU A 150 6.24 -0.40 5.55
N ASP A 151 6.61 0.78 5.05
CA ASP A 151 7.59 1.66 5.66
C ASP A 151 7.08 2.25 6.97
N LEU A 152 5.81 2.67 7.02
CA LEU A 152 5.18 3.13 8.27
C LEU A 152 5.18 2.03 9.34
N ILE A 153 4.85 0.78 8.98
CA ILE A 153 4.90 -0.36 9.90
C ILE A 153 6.35 -0.59 10.36
N ALA A 154 7.33 -0.47 9.48
CA ALA A 154 8.74 -0.67 9.82
C ALA A 154 9.24 0.33 10.89
N THR A 155 8.63 1.52 11.01
CA THR A 155 8.96 2.49 12.06
C THR A 155 8.56 2.04 13.48
N LYS A 156 7.65 1.05 13.61
CA LYS A 156 7.16 0.58 14.92
C LYS A 156 8.23 -0.25 15.63
N ARG A 157 8.51 0.08 16.90
CA ARG A 157 9.51 -0.63 17.71
C ARG A 157 9.08 -2.04 18.13
N GLN A 158 7.79 -2.24 18.41
CA GLN A 158 7.28 -3.50 18.96
C GLN A 158 7.07 -4.54 17.86
N GLU A 159 7.75 -5.68 17.96
CA GLU A 159 7.69 -6.75 16.95
C GLU A 159 6.30 -7.38 16.82
N GLN A 160 5.62 -7.68 17.92
CA GLN A 160 4.24 -8.20 17.89
C GLN A 160 3.28 -7.25 17.17
N VAL A 161 3.39 -5.94 17.42
CA VAL A 161 2.57 -4.93 16.73
C VAL A 161 2.89 -4.92 15.24
N ARG A 162 4.17 -4.91 14.86
CA ARG A 162 4.59 -5.00 13.45
C ARG A 162 4.03 -6.24 12.77
N SER A 163 4.21 -7.41 13.38
CA SER A 163 3.71 -8.68 12.83
C SER A 163 2.20 -8.65 12.61
N SER A 164 1.43 -8.12 13.57
CA SER A 164 -0.03 -7.98 13.45
C SER A 164 -0.45 -7.02 12.32
N LEU A 165 0.32 -5.94 12.12
CA LEU A 165 0.07 -4.99 11.04
C LEU A 165 0.44 -5.57 9.67
N TYR A 166 1.53 -6.33 9.57
CA TYR A 166 1.87 -7.06 8.35
C TYR A 166 0.81 -8.12 8.01
N GLU A 167 0.30 -8.83 9.01
CA GLU A 167 -0.85 -9.73 8.83
C GLU A 167 -2.08 -8.98 8.33
N ARG A 168 -2.38 -7.79 8.87
CA ARG A 168 -3.46 -6.93 8.38
C ARG A 168 -3.24 -6.51 6.91
N VAL A 169 -2.04 -6.09 6.51
CA VAL A 169 -1.71 -5.78 5.10
C VAL A 169 -1.95 -6.98 4.21
N PHE A 170 -1.51 -8.16 4.66
CA PHE A 170 -1.69 -9.39 3.91
C PHE A 170 -3.18 -9.77 3.76
N LYS A 171 -3.94 -9.73 4.85
CA LYS A 171 -5.36 -10.08 4.85
C LYS A 171 -6.21 -9.04 4.12
N ASP A 172 -6.15 -7.78 4.54
CA ASP A 172 -7.05 -6.73 4.09
C ASP A 172 -6.62 -6.16 2.72
N GLY A 173 -5.33 -6.23 2.39
CA GLY A 173 -4.77 -5.80 1.11
C GLY A 173 -4.66 -6.94 0.11
N ILE A 174 -3.80 -7.92 0.38
CA ILE A 174 -3.44 -8.95 -0.61
C ILE A 174 -4.57 -9.97 -0.84
N MET A 175 -5.11 -10.56 0.22
CA MET A 175 -6.17 -11.58 0.09
C MET A 175 -7.49 -10.99 -0.44
N THR A 176 -7.88 -9.82 0.05
CA THR A 176 -8.97 -9.01 -0.54
C THR A 176 -8.67 -8.69 -2.00
N GLY A 177 -7.45 -8.24 -2.30
CA GLY A 177 -6.96 -7.96 -3.64
C GLY A 177 -7.14 -9.11 -4.61
N PHE A 178 -6.74 -10.33 -4.23
CA PHE A 178 -6.96 -11.52 -5.04
C PHE A 178 -8.46 -11.83 -5.23
N SER A 179 -9.26 -11.68 -4.18
CA SER A 179 -10.71 -11.95 -4.24
C SER A 179 -11.45 -11.03 -5.22
N TYR A 180 -11.07 -9.75 -5.31
CA TYR A 180 -11.76 -8.76 -6.15
C TYR A 180 -11.07 -8.48 -7.49
N ALA A 181 -9.74 -8.58 -7.56
CA ALA A 181 -8.93 -8.19 -8.71
C ALA A 181 -7.91 -9.27 -9.13
N GLY A 182 -7.93 -10.48 -8.57
CA GLY A 182 -7.00 -11.56 -8.91
C GLY A 182 -7.05 -12.00 -10.38
N GLN A 183 -8.20 -11.81 -11.05
CA GLN A 183 -8.34 -12.07 -12.49
C GLN A 183 -7.91 -10.90 -13.38
N LYS A 184 -7.65 -9.72 -12.78
CA LYS A 184 -7.26 -8.52 -13.52
C LYS A 184 -5.74 -8.48 -13.64
N ILE A 185 -5.23 -8.85 -14.83
CA ILE A 185 -3.78 -8.92 -15.16
C ILE A 185 -3.00 -7.69 -14.69
N LYS A 186 -3.60 -6.50 -14.76
CA LYS A 186 -2.92 -5.24 -14.41
C LYS A 186 -2.70 -5.05 -12.90
N PHE A 187 -3.49 -5.70 -12.05
CA PHE A 187 -3.37 -5.64 -10.58
C PHE A 187 -2.44 -6.71 -10.01
N LEU A 188 -2.35 -7.87 -10.66
CA LEU A 188 -1.53 -8.99 -10.20
C LEU A 188 -0.08 -8.63 -9.84
N PRO A 189 0.66 -7.84 -10.65
CA PRO A 189 2.02 -7.46 -10.27
C PRO A 189 2.10 -6.74 -8.93
N ILE A 190 1.13 -5.86 -8.64
CA ILE A 190 1.09 -5.08 -7.40
C ILE A 190 0.85 -6.01 -6.21
N LEU A 191 -0.12 -6.92 -6.33
CA LEU A 191 -0.45 -7.88 -5.28
C LEU A 191 0.71 -8.85 -5.01
N LEU A 192 1.36 -9.35 -6.07
CA LEU A 192 2.44 -10.33 -5.94
C LEU A 192 3.74 -9.71 -5.36
N THR A 193 4.03 -8.45 -5.69
CA THR A 193 5.30 -7.80 -5.33
C THR A 193 5.60 -7.83 -3.84
N HIS A 194 4.58 -7.66 -2.99
CA HIS A 194 4.77 -7.52 -1.55
C HIS A 194 4.69 -8.84 -0.77
N ILE A 195 4.24 -9.94 -1.39
CA ILE A 195 4.07 -11.24 -0.73
C ILE A 195 5.37 -11.77 -0.11
N PRO A 196 6.54 -11.73 -0.78
CA PRO A 196 7.78 -12.21 -0.19
C PRO A 196 8.14 -11.51 1.12
N GLN A 197 8.09 -10.18 1.14
CA GLN A 197 8.38 -9.38 2.33
C GLN A 197 7.38 -9.67 3.45
N LEU A 198 6.08 -9.75 3.13
CA LEU A 198 5.04 -10.03 4.10
C LEU A 198 5.20 -11.42 4.72
N TYR A 199 5.48 -12.46 3.94
CA TYR A 199 5.70 -13.80 4.49
C TYR A 199 6.92 -13.89 5.38
N MET A 200 8.03 -13.24 5.00
CA MET A 200 9.22 -13.18 5.87
C MET A 200 8.93 -12.47 7.19
N ALA A 201 8.09 -11.43 7.18
CA ALA A 201 7.74 -10.67 8.38
C ALA A 201 6.68 -11.35 9.27
N MET A 202 5.70 -12.04 8.68
CA MET A 202 4.64 -12.77 9.42
C MET A 202 5.11 -14.12 9.96
N GLY A 203 6.13 -14.73 9.35
CA GLY A 203 6.63 -16.03 9.75
C GLY A 203 5.57 -17.13 9.72
N SER A 204 5.45 -17.88 10.82
CA SER A 204 4.53 -19.02 10.93
C SER A 204 3.05 -18.64 10.84
N ILE A 205 2.69 -17.38 11.11
CA ILE A 205 1.31 -16.89 10.96
C ILE A 205 0.84 -17.07 9.50
N GLY A 206 1.76 -16.96 8.53
CA GLY A 206 1.46 -17.14 7.11
C GLY A 206 0.89 -18.51 6.73
N VAL A 207 1.05 -19.53 7.59
CA VAL A 207 0.55 -20.90 7.37
C VAL A 207 -0.97 -20.93 7.22
N GLN A 208 -1.70 -20.09 7.96
CA GLN A 208 -3.17 -20.09 7.95
C GLN A 208 -3.76 -19.65 6.60
N TYR A 209 -2.97 -18.95 5.78
CA TYR A 209 -3.40 -18.44 4.48
C TYR A 209 -3.06 -19.34 3.30
N LEU A 210 -2.26 -20.40 3.50
CA LEU A 210 -1.78 -21.25 2.40
C LEU A 210 -2.90 -21.83 1.54
N LYS A 211 -4.01 -22.24 2.18
CA LYS A 211 -5.17 -22.81 1.48
C LYS A 211 -5.76 -21.85 0.44
N ALA A 212 -5.77 -20.56 0.74
CA ALA A 212 -6.30 -19.54 -0.15
C ALA A 212 -5.23 -18.97 -1.08
N LEU A 213 -4.00 -18.79 -0.60
CA LEU A 213 -2.92 -18.16 -1.37
C LEU A 213 -2.30 -19.08 -2.43
N ILE A 214 -2.04 -20.35 -2.11
CA ILE A 214 -1.31 -21.24 -3.03
C ILE A 214 -2.04 -21.40 -4.38
N PRO A 215 -3.38 -21.59 -4.44
CA PRO A 215 -4.10 -21.62 -5.71
C PRO A 215 -3.89 -20.34 -6.54
N GLU A 216 -3.95 -19.15 -5.91
CA GLU A 216 -3.75 -17.87 -6.60
C GLU A 216 -2.33 -17.73 -7.15
N LEU A 217 -1.31 -18.10 -6.37
CA LEU A 217 0.09 -18.08 -6.83
C LEU A 217 0.33 -19.08 -7.96
N CYS A 218 -0.25 -20.28 -7.87
CA CYS A 218 -0.14 -21.29 -8.92
C CYS A 218 -0.86 -20.85 -10.20
N ALA A 219 -2.03 -20.22 -10.08
CA ALA A 219 -2.79 -19.67 -11.20
C ALA A 219 -2.00 -18.54 -11.89
N ALA A 220 -1.50 -17.58 -11.11
CA ALA A 220 -0.67 -16.48 -11.59
C ALA A 220 0.60 -16.99 -12.28
N LEU A 221 1.29 -17.99 -11.69
CA LEU A 221 2.47 -18.61 -12.29
C LEU A 221 2.16 -19.34 -13.60
N SER A 222 0.99 -19.97 -13.68
CA SER A 222 0.55 -20.80 -14.81
C SER A 222 -0.02 -20.00 -15.98
N MET A 223 0.03 -18.66 -15.92
CA MET A 223 -0.45 -17.79 -16.98
C MET A 223 0.50 -17.89 -18.18
N THR A 224 -0.06 -18.21 -19.34
CA THR A 224 0.70 -18.34 -20.58
C THR A 224 0.05 -17.48 -21.65
N SER A 225 0.81 -16.58 -22.27
CA SER A 225 0.35 -15.78 -23.40
C SER A 225 1.52 -15.40 -24.27
N SER A 226 1.40 -15.72 -25.56
CA SER A 226 2.39 -15.38 -26.58
C SER A 226 2.64 -13.87 -26.60
N ASN A 227 3.89 -13.46 -26.42
CA ASN A 227 4.38 -12.09 -26.55
C ASN A 227 3.80 -11.05 -25.58
N ASN A 228 3.33 -11.44 -24.38
CA ASN A 228 2.90 -10.47 -23.37
C ASN A 228 3.96 -10.30 -22.25
N PRO A 229 4.75 -9.21 -22.25
CA PRO A 229 5.79 -8.99 -21.23
C PRO A 229 5.23 -8.86 -19.81
N LYS A 230 3.96 -8.43 -19.65
CA LYS A 230 3.32 -8.35 -18.32
C LYS A 230 3.09 -9.73 -17.72
N ILE A 231 2.75 -10.73 -18.54
CA ILE A 231 2.55 -12.11 -18.06
C ILE A 231 3.88 -12.73 -17.64
N ARG A 232 4.97 -12.41 -18.35
CA ARG A 232 6.32 -12.80 -17.91
C ARG A 232 6.66 -12.23 -16.53
N ASP A 233 6.36 -10.96 -16.29
CA ASP A 233 6.60 -10.33 -14.99
C ASP A 233 5.72 -10.94 -13.88
N ILE A 234 4.44 -11.20 -14.16
CA ILE A 234 3.54 -11.91 -13.24
C ILE A 234 4.09 -13.29 -12.87
N ASN A 235 4.51 -14.08 -13.85
CA ASN A 235 5.09 -15.41 -13.63
C ASN A 235 6.34 -15.35 -12.76
N ARG A 236 7.22 -14.36 -13.02
CA ARG A 236 8.40 -14.09 -12.21
C ARG A 236 8.04 -13.73 -10.76
N LEU A 237 7.11 -12.79 -10.55
CA LEU A 237 6.67 -12.35 -9.22
C LEU A 237 5.97 -13.48 -8.46
N ALA A 238 5.17 -14.30 -9.14
CA ALA A 238 4.53 -15.48 -8.57
C ALA A 238 5.55 -16.54 -8.15
N ALA A 239 6.59 -16.80 -8.95
CA ALA A 239 7.68 -17.70 -8.60
C ALA A 239 8.44 -17.21 -7.35
N LEU A 240 8.80 -15.92 -7.29
CA LEU A 240 9.45 -15.31 -6.12
C LEU A 240 8.57 -15.38 -4.86
N SER A 241 7.26 -15.16 -5.03
CA SER A 241 6.28 -15.30 -3.95
C SER A 241 6.20 -16.73 -3.44
N LEU A 242 6.13 -17.72 -4.34
CA LEU A 242 6.15 -19.14 -3.98
C LEU A 242 7.44 -19.52 -3.25
N MET A 243 8.61 -19.03 -3.68
CA MET A 243 9.87 -19.28 -2.98
C MET A 243 9.82 -18.81 -1.52
N ALA A 244 9.33 -17.59 -1.29
CA ALA A 244 9.22 -17.03 0.05
C ALA A 244 8.20 -17.79 0.91
N VAL A 245 7.04 -18.15 0.34
CA VAL A 245 6.02 -18.95 1.02
C VAL A 245 6.54 -20.33 1.37
N ILE A 246 7.24 -20.99 0.45
CA ILE A 246 7.82 -22.32 0.67
C ILE A 246 8.87 -22.26 1.77
N LYS A 247 9.78 -21.29 1.72
CA LYS A 247 10.83 -21.12 2.73
C LYS A 247 10.25 -20.89 4.13
N THR A 248 9.21 -20.06 4.23
CA THR A 248 8.62 -19.66 5.52
C THR A 248 7.72 -20.75 6.09
N CYS A 249 6.95 -21.43 5.24
CA CYS A 249 5.90 -22.36 5.65
C CYS A 249 6.20 -23.82 5.27
N TRP A 250 7.48 -24.17 5.07
CA TRP A 250 7.95 -25.47 4.59
C TRP A 250 7.28 -26.70 5.24
N PRO A 251 6.95 -26.73 6.55
CA PRO A 251 6.36 -27.93 7.16
C PRO A 251 4.98 -28.29 6.59
N ARG A 252 4.26 -27.33 6.00
CA ARG A 252 2.90 -27.53 5.48
C ARG A 252 2.83 -27.57 3.94
N ILE A 253 3.91 -27.21 3.23
CA ILE A 253 3.97 -27.22 1.77
C ILE A 253 3.77 -28.62 1.15
N PRO A 254 4.17 -29.76 1.77
CA PRO A 254 3.97 -31.08 1.15
C PRO A 254 2.52 -31.38 0.75
N HIS A 255 1.54 -30.80 1.44
CA HIS A 255 0.12 -30.91 1.09
C HIS A 255 -0.22 -30.30 -0.28
N TYR A 256 0.51 -29.28 -0.69
CA TYR A 256 0.30 -28.51 -1.92
C TYR A 256 1.25 -28.89 -3.07
N ARG A 257 2.10 -29.90 -2.87
CA ARG A 257 3.17 -30.28 -3.82
C ARG A 257 2.67 -30.49 -5.24
N GLY A 258 1.52 -31.14 -5.41
CA GLY A 258 0.98 -31.48 -6.72
C GLY A 258 0.64 -30.23 -7.53
N SER A 259 -0.07 -29.28 -6.91
CA SER A 259 -0.46 -28.00 -7.54
C SER A 259 0.77 -27.15 -7.89
N ILE A 260 1.74 -27.06 -6.97
CA ILE A 260 2.96 -26.28 -7.20
C ILE A 260 3.78 -26.89 -8.35
N MET A 261 3.99 -28.21 -8.35
CA MET A 261 4.74 -28.88 -9.41
C MET A 261 4.04 -28.78 -10.77
N GLN A 262 2.71 -28.92 -10.80
CA GLN A 262 1.94 -28.77 -12.03
C GLN A 262 2.09 -27.36 -12.62
N ALA A 263 1.97 -26.33 -11.79
CA ALA A 263 2.15 -24.93 -12.20
C ALA A 263 3.57 -24.69 -12.72
N LEU A 264 4.60 -25.11 -11.96
CA LEU A 264 6.00 -25.00 -12.37
C LEU A 264 6.28 -25.71 -13.70
N ALA A 265 5.79 -26.94 -13.87
CA ALA A 265 6.01 -27.70 -15.10
C ALA A 265 5.37 -27.02 -16.32
N LYS A 266 4.14 -26.53 -16.17
CA LYS A 266 3.44 -25.81 -17.25
C LYS A 266 4.21 -24.56 -17.67
N THR A 267 4.62 -23.74 -16.70
CA THR A 267 5.34 -22.48 -16.94
C THR A 267 6.74 -22.74 -17.47
N TRP A 268 7.43 -23.75 -16.94
CA TRP A 268 8.74 -24.19 -17.44
C TRP A 268 8.67 -24.57 -18.91
N THR A 269 7.75 -25.48 -19.28
CA THR A 269 7.62 -25.95 -20.66
C THR A 269 7.38 -24.79 -21.62
N TYR A 270 6.52 -23.84 -21.23
CA TYR A 270 6.26 -22.63 -22.02
C TYR A 270 7.55 -21.82 -22.28
N TYR A 271 8.30 -21.47 -21.23
CA TYR A 271 9.51 -20.64 -21.37
C TYR A 271 10.70 -21.37 -21.96
N TYR A 272 10.77 -22.68 -21.78
CA TYR A 272 11.76 -23.53 -22.44
C TYR A 272 11.59 -23.48 -23.97
N HIS A 273 10.36 -23.61 -24.47
CA HIS A 273 10.07 -23.46 -25.89
C HIS A 273 10.28 -22.03 -26.39
N ALA A 274 9.99 -21.03 -25.57
CA ALA A 274 10.26 -19.63 -25.86
C ALA A 274 11.76 -19.24 -25.78
N LYS A 275 12.63 -20.18 -25.38
CA LYS A 275 14.08 -19.96 -25.17
C LYS A 275 14.42 -18.86 -24.15
N ASP A 276 13.55 -18.62 -23.19
CA ASP A 276 13.77 -17.67 -22.09
C ASP A 276 14.54 -18.36 -20.96
N GLN A 277 15.87 -18.32 -21.07
CA GLN A 277 16.77 -19.00 -20.13
C GLN A 277 16.69 -18.41 -18.72
N ASP A 278 16.51 -17.09 -18.59
CA ASP A 278 16.48 -16.40 -17.31
C ASP A 278 15.30 -16.88 -16.46
N LEU A 279 14.11 -16.93 -17.05
CA LEU A 279 12.93 -17.36 -16.32
C LEU A 279 12.99 -18.87 -16.03
N CYS A 280 13.51 -19.67 -16.95
CA CYS A 280 13.82 -21.07 -16.65
C CYS A 280 14.78 -21.18 -15.44
N GLN A 281 15.90 -20.45 -15.41
CA GLN A 281 16.81 -20.50 -14.27
C GLN A 281 16.13 -20.10 -12.94
N LEU A 282 15.26 -19.08 -12.95
CA LEU A 282 14.49 -18.71 -11.77
C LEU A 282 13.55 -19.84 -11.31
N LEU A 283 12.82 -20.48 -12.24
CA LEU A 283 11.88 -21.55 -11.91
C LEU A 283 12.58 -22.77 -11.28
N LYS A 284 13.84 -23.03 -11.63
CA LYS A 284 14.69 -24.04 -10.98
C LYS A 284 15.00 -23.74 -9.51
N GLN A 285 15.02 -22.46 -9.13
CA GLN A 285 15.31 -22.03 -7.76
C GLN A 285 14.08 -22.13 -6.85
N VAL A 286 12.88 -22.22 -7.41
CA VAL A 286 11.68 -22.55 -6.64
C VAL A 286 11.94 -23.93 -6.03
N PRO A 287 12.04 -24.07 -4.69
CA PRO A 287 12.57 -25.28 -4.08
C PRO A 287 11.84 -26.52 -4.59
N GLY A 288 12.48 -27.22 -5.53
CA GLY A 288 12.15 -28.59 -5.85
C GLY A 288 12.70 -29.39 -4.69
N TYR A 289 11.81 -30.05 -3.95
CA TYR A 289 12.14 -30.90 -2.81
C TYR A 289 13.41 -31.70 -3.09
N SER A 290 14.54 -31.23 -2.56
CA SER A 290 15.76 -31.99 -2.42
C SER A 290 15.63 -32.67 -1.07
N GLY A 291 14.78 -33.69 -1.03
CA GLY A 291 14.73 -34.68 0.04
C GLY A 291 15.65 -35.83 -0.32
#